data_AF-A0A3C1Z2V8-F1
#
_entry.id   AF-A0A3C1Z2V8-F1
#
_cell.length_a   1.000
_cell.length_b   1.000
_cell.length_c   1.000
_cell.angle_alpha   90.00
_cell.angle_beta   90.00
_cell.angle_gamma   90.00
#
_symmetry.space_group_name_H-M   'P 1'
#
loop_
_entity.id
_entity.type
_entity.pdbx_description
1 polymer ?
#
loop_
_entity_poly.entity_id
_entity_poly.type
_entity_poly.pdbx_seq_one_letter_code
_entity_poly.pdbx_strand_id
1 'polypeptide(L)'
;MRHLRDLEDQSVYILREAYQHFDNLAMLWSMGKDSTVLLWLARKAFFGHVPFPLVHIDTGYEMPELIEYRDRLCREWRLNLVVGQNREALAD
;
A
#
# COMPACT_ATOMS: atom_id res chain seq x y z
N MET A 1 -2.68 25.66 -3.88
CA MET A 1 -2.89 25.02 -2.57
C MET A 1 -4.30 24.42 -2.38
N ARG A 2 -5.38 24.97 -2.95
CA ARG A 2 -6.73 24.36 -2.86
C ARG A 2 -6.82 22.98 -3.54
N HIS A 3 -6.32 22.88 -4.77
CA HIS A 3 -6.39 21.65 -5.57
C HIS A 3 -5.86 20.37 -4.88
N LEU A 4 -4.70 20.43 -4.22
CA LEU A 4 -4.15 19.25 -3.53
C LEU A 4 -4.97 18.84 -2.30
N ARG A 5 -5.58 19.81 -1.61
CA ARG A 5 -6.49 19.52 -0.51
C ARG A 5 -7.76 18.86 -1.02
N ASP A 6 -8.33 19.36 -2.11
CA ASP A 6 -9.53 18.78 -2.72
C ASP A 6 -9.28 17.33 -3.17
N LEU A 7 -8.12 17.06 -3.79
CA LEU A 7 -7.71 15.70 -4.17
C LEU A 7 -7.49 14.78 -2.96
N GLU A 8 -6.88 15.30 -1.90
CA GLU A 8 -6.65 14.54 -0.67
C GLU A 8 -7.97 14.19 0.04
N ASP A 9 -8.89 15.16 0.14
CA ASP A 9 -10.21 14.97 0.74
C ASP A 9 -11.03 13.94 -0.06
N GLN A 10 -11.02 14.05 -1.40
CA GLN A 10 -11.66 13.08 -2.28
C GLN A 10 -11.06 11.68 -2.12
N SER A 11 -9.73 11.57 -2.02
CA SER A 11 -9.06 10.28 -1.86
C SER A 11 -9.39 9.63 -0.51
N VAL A 12 -9.40 10.40 0.58
CA VAL A 12 -9.80 9.93 1.91
C VAL A 12 -11.25 9.45 1.91
N TYR A 13 -12.15 10.18 1.24
CA TYR A 13 -13.54 9.76 1.06
C TYR A 13 -13.62 8.39 0.37
N ILE A 14 -12.98 8.23 -0.80
CA ILE A 14 -12.99 6.98 -1.57
C ILE A 14 -12.46 5.81 -0.75
N LEU A 15 -11.37 6.00 -0.02
CA LEU A 15 -10.76 4.94 0.81
C LEU A 15 -11.71 4.48 1.93
N ARG A 16 -12.42 5.41 2.56
CA ARG A 16 -13.38 5.09 3.64
C ARG A 16 -14.63 4.42 3.08
N GLU A 17 -15.16 4.89 1.96
CA GLU A 17 -16.29 4.26 1.29
C GLU A 17 -15.95 2.83 0.84
N ALA A 18 -14.76 2.62 0.25
CA ALA A 18 -14.31 1.28 -0.12
C ALA A 18 -14.21 0.37 1.11
N TYR A 19 -13.60 0.84 2.20
CA TYR A 19 -13.52 0.06 3.44
C TYR A 19 -14.89 -0.30 4.00
N GLN A 20 -15.88 0.58 3.89
CA GLN A 20 -17.25 0.34 4.36
C GLN A 20 -18.03 -0.66 3.48
N HIS A 21 -17.76 -0.71 2.18
CA HIS A 21 -18.56 -1.47 1.22
C HIS A 21 -17.95 -2.82 0.81
N PHE A 22 -16.66 -3.05 1.04
CA PHE A 22 -15.99 -4.29 0.66
C PHE A 22 -15.51 -5.07 1.89
N ASP A 23 -16.03 -6.28 2.06
CA ASP A 23 -15.65 -7.17 3.18
C ASP A 23 -14.17 -7.59 3.12
N ASN A 24 -13.62 -7.72 1.91
CA ASN A 24 -12.25 -8.18 1.66
C ASN A 24 -11.46 -7.15 0.83
N LEU A 25 -11.27 -5.96 1.39
CA LEU A 25 -10.44 -4.93 0.77
C LEU A 25 -8.94 -5.28 0.89
N ALA A 26 -8.18 -5.05 -0.17
CA ALA A 26 -6.73 -5.07 -0.16
C ALA A 26 -6.18 -3.96 -1.06
N MET A 27 -5.00 -3.44 -0.75
CA MET A 27 -4.34 -2.41 -1.55
C MET A 27 -3.03 -2.91 -2.14
N LEU A 28 -2.90 -2.83 -3.46
CA LEU A 28 -1.65 -3.14 -4.14
C LEU A 28 -0.60 -2.07 -3.82
N TRP A 29 0.58 -2.50 -3.38
CA TRP A 29 1.69 -1.62 -3.03
C TRP A 29 3.00 -2.15 -3.62
N SER A 30 3.56 -1.40 -4.56
CA SER A 30 4.81 -1.74 -5.27
C SER A 30 6.01 -0.93 -4.80
N MET A 31 5.86 -0.18 -3.69
CA MET A 31 6.82 0.82 -3.20
C MET A 31 7.12 1.96 -4.19
N GLY A 32 6.51 1.98 -5.38
CA GLY A 32 6.59 3.09 -6.32
C GLY A 32 5.86 4.34 -5.82
N LYS A 33 6.19 5.50 -6.39
CA LYS A 33 5.70 6.82 -5.95
C LYS A 33 4.17 6.89 -5.78
N ASP A 34 3.41 6.34 -6.73
CA ASP A 34 1.95 6.47 -6.76
C ASP A 34 1.31 5.60 -5.67
N SER A 35 1.73 4.34 -5.56
CA SER A 35 1.26 3.42 -4.53
C SER A 35 1.71 3.82 -3.11
N THR A 36 2.86 4.49 -2.98
CA THR A 36 3.32 5.04 -1.70
C THR A 36 2.54 6.28 -1.28
N VAL A 37 2.09 7.12 -2.24
CA VAL A 37 1.12 8.19 -1.96
C VAL A 37 -0.21 7.59 -1.50
N LEU A 38 -0.70 6.53 -2.16
CA LEU A 38 -1.91 5.83 -1.70
C LEU A 38 -1.76 5.26 -0.29
N LEU A 39 -0.60 4.66 0.04
CA LEU A 39 -0.32 4.19 1.40
C LEU A 39 -0.39 5.33 2.43
N TRP A 40 0.18 6.49 2.10
CA TRP A 40 0.08 7.68 2.96
C TRP A 40 -1.37 8.14 3.15
N LEU A 41 -2.14 8.19 2.06
CA LEU A 41 -3.56 8.57 2.10
C LEU A 41 -4.41 7.56 2.88
N ALA A 42 -4.14 6.26 2.75
CA ALA A 42 -4.77 5.21 3.56
C ALA A 42 -4.49 5.44 5.05
N ARG A 43 -3.22 5.67 5.41
CA ARG A 43 -2.87 6.01 6.80
C ARG A 43 -3.61 7.27 7.27
N LYS A 44 -3.67 8.31 6.45
CA LYS A 44 -4.40 9.53 6.80
C LYS A 44 -5.90 9.26 7.00
N ALA A 45 -6.51 8.48 6.12
CA ALA A 45 -7.93 8.14 6.18
C ALA A 45 -8.30 7.38 7.46
N PHE A 46 -7.38 6.58 8.00
CA PHE A 46 -7.59 5.75 9.19
C PHE A 46 -6.65 6.11 10.35
N PHE A 47 -6.38 7.40 10.52
CA PHE A 47 -5.71 7.96 11.72
C PHE A 47 -4.35 7.33 12.06
N GLY A 48 -3.57 7.01 11.03
CA GLY A 48 -2.24 6.42 11.12
C GLY A 48 -2.19 4.92 10.88
N HIS A 49 -3.35 4.24 10.86
CA HIS A 49 -3.49 2.81 10.63
C HIS A 49 -3.82 2.48 9.17
N VAL A 50 -3.66 1.21 8.79
CA VAL A 50 -4.17 0.67 7.52
C VAL A 50 -4.97 -0.59 7.88
N PRO A 51 -6.32 -0.54 7.88
CA PRO A 51 -7.16 -1.60 8.44
C PRO A 51 -7.40 -2.77 7.47
N PHE A 52 -6.65 -2.83 6.37
CA PHE A 52 -6.72 -3.86 5.35
C PHE A 52 -5.30 -4.27 4.91
N PRO A 53 -5.12 -5.49 4.39
CA PRO A 53 -3.83 -5.94 3.90
C PRO A 53 -3.32 -5.11 2.72
N LEU A 54 -2.01 -4.93 2.69
CA LEU A 54 -1.26 -4.53 1.51
C LEU A 54 -0.83 -5.78 0.76
N VAL A 55 -0.77 -5.70 -0.57
CA VAL A 55 -0.31 -6.79 -1.42
C VAL A 55 0.85 -6.31 -2.29
N HIS A 56 1.99 -6.97 -2.18
CA HIS A 56 3.15 -6.77 -3.03
C HIS A 56 3.37 -8.01 -3.89
N ILE A 57 3.53 -7.82 -5.20
CA ILE A 57 3.94 -8.89 -6.11
C ILE A 57 5.44 -8.74 -6.33
N ASP A 58 6.19 -9.65 -5.73
CA ASP A 58 7.65 -9.70 -5.78
C ASP A 58 8.09 -10.47 -7.02
N THR A 59 8.78 -9.78 -7.92
CA THR A 59 9.28 -10.36 -9.16
C THR A 59 10.66 -11.00 -9.00
N GLY A 60 11.34 -10.79 -7.86
CA GLY A 60 12.71 -11.23 -7.64
C GLY A 60 13.77 -10.34 -8.31
N TYR A 61 13.35 -9.27 -8.98
CA TYR A 61 14.24 -8.34 -9.70
C TYR A 61 14.25 -6.92 -9.12
N GLU A 62 13.52 -6.70 -8.02
CA GLU A 62 13.54 -5.43 -7.31
C GLU A 62 14.91 -5.16 -6.67
N MET A 63 15.27 -3.87 -6.59
CA MET A 63 16.50 -3.47 -5.91
C MET A 63 16.44 -3.86 -4.42
N PRO A 64 17.51 -4.45 -3.85
CA PRO A 64 17.55 -4.84 -2.43
C PRO A 64 17.19 -3.68 -1.49
N GLU A 65 17.63 -2.46 -1.80
CA GLU A 65 17.36 -1.26 -1.01
C GLU A 65 15.86 -0.91 -0.97
N LEU A 66 15.11 -1.25 -2.02
CA LEU A 66 13.66 -1.06 -2.08
C LEU A 66 12.94 -2.05 -1.15
N ILE A 67 13.43 -3.30 -1.11
CA ILE A 67 12.93 -4.34 -0.22
C ILE A 67 13.23 -3.99 1.24
N GLU A 68 14.43 -3.50 1.54
CA GLU A 68 14.78 -3.01 2.87
C GLU A 68 13.90 -1.83 3.31
N TYR A 69 13.64 -0.88 2.39
CA TYR A 69 12.72 0.22 2.62
C TYR A 69 11.29 -0.26 2.93
N ARG A 70 10.77 -1.20 2.13
CA ARG A 70 9.45 -1.83 2.32
C ARG A 70 9.34 -2.46 3.71
N ASP A 71 10.31 -3.30 4.05
CA ASP A 71 10.29 -4.09 5.28
C ASP A 71 10.49 -3.21 6.51
N ARG A 72 11.26 -2.12 6.38
CA ARG A 72 11.38 -1.09 7.42
C ARG A 72 10.04 -0.38 7.65
N LEU A 73 9.37 0.09 6.61
CA LEU A 73 8.07 0.75 6.76
C LEU A 73 6.99 -0.19 7.31
N CYS A 74 6.96 -1.45 6.89
CA CYS A 74 6.02 -2.44 7.42
C CYS A 74 6.18 -2.59 8.94
N ARG A 75 7.42 -2.64 9.44
CA ARG A 75 7.71 -2.71 10.87
C ARG A 75 7.35 -1.40 11.60
N GLU A 76 7.79 -0.26 11.08
CA GLU A 76 7.56 1.05 11.70
C GLU A 76 6.06 1.38 11.80
N TRP A 77 5.28 1.07 10.77
CA TRP A 77 3.86 1.42 10.69
C TRP A 77 2.91 0.26 10.97
N ARG A 78 3.45 -0.92 11.33
CA ARG A 78 2.69 -2.14 11.64
C ARG A 78 1.74 -2.54 10.51
N LEU A 79 2.25 -2.52 9.28
CA LEU A 79 1.48 -2.83 8.09
C LEU A 79 1.31 -4.35 7.96
N ASN A 80 0.11 -4.81 7.62
CA ASN A 80 -0.13 -6.18 7.21
C ASN A 80 0.21 -6.32 5.72
N LEU A 81 1.40 -6.82 5.41
CA LEU A 81 1.85 -7.00 4.02
C LEU A 81 1.80 -8.48 3.63
N VAL A 82 1.06 -8.77 2.57
CA VAL A 82 1.08 -10.05 1.87
C VAL A 82 2.00 -9.94 0.67
N VAL A 83 2.96 -10.85 0.56
CA VAL A 83 3.88 -10.92 -0.58
C VAL A 83 3.52 -12.14 -1.44
N GLY A 84 3.19 -11.90 -2.71
CA GLY A 84 3.01 -12.93 -3.72
C GLY A 84 4.23 -13.00 -4.62
N GLN A 85 4.66 -14.20 -5.01
CA GLN A 85 5.79 -14.41 -5.90
C GLN A 85 5.52 -15.62 -6.79
N ASN A 86 5.80 -15.50 -8.08
CA ASN A 86 5.73 -16.63 -9.00
C ASN A 86 7.03 -17.42 -8.94
N ARG A 87 7.09 -18.42 -8.05
CA ARG A 87 8.29 -19.23 -7.83
C ARG A 87 8.63 -20.13 -9.02
N GLU A 88 7.63 -20.57 -9.79
CA GLU A 88 7.86 -21.38 -10.99
C GLU A 88 8.63 -20.57 -12.03
N ALA A 89 8.18 -19.35 -12.32
CA ALA A 89 8.85 -18.46 -13.27
C ALA A 89 10.25 -17.99 -12.84
N LEU A 90 10.58 -18.06 -11.54
CA LEU A 90 11.90 -17.69 -11.00
C LEU A 90 12.88 -18.86 -10.91
N ALA A 91 12.40 -20.09 -11.11
CA ALA A 91 13.21 -21.29 -11.06
C ALA A 91 13.87 -21.65 -12.41
N ASP A 92 13.41 -21.01 -13.50
CA ASP A 92 13.97 -21.10 -14.85
C ASP A 92 15.17 -20.16 -15.06
#